data_AF-A0A552QRA0-F1
#
_entry.id   AF-A0A552QRA0-F1
#
_cell.length_a   1.000
_cell.length_b   1.000
_cell.length_c   1.000
_cell.angle_alpha   90.00
_cell.angle_beta   90.00
_cell.angle_gamma   90.00
#
_symmetry.space_group_name_H-M   'P 1'
#
loop_
_entity.id
_entity.type
_entity.pdbx_description
1 polymer ?
#
loop_
_entity_poly.entity_id
_entity_poly.type
_entity_poly.pdbx_seq_one_letter_code
_entity_poly.pdbx_strand_id
1 'polypeptide(L)'
;MREEAIARVKLVFQLFDADGNGLIEADDFRLMAERVVAAVPEADAGRHAAMAGAFRTFWQTLAGELDSNRDGRVDYTEFQDIVLAPERFSAAVTEFAGALTAVADPDGDGLVEQSTFVAVMTAIGFSEPNILALFDALKPAGAEQASVPAWTEAIQEYYRPDAAGIADHLVAVPVS
;
A
#
# COMPACT_ATOMS: atom_id res chain seq x y z
N MET A 1 -0.87 -5.71 -22.58
CA MET A 1 -2.25 -5.67 -22.06
C MET A 1 -2.53 -6.80 -21.07
N ARG A 2 -2.70 -8.09 -21.46
CA ARG A 2 -3.03 -9.17 -20.50
C ARG A 2 -1.83 -9.66 -19.65
N GLU A 3 -0.63 -9.72 -20.23
CA GLU A 3 0.58 -10.18 -19.54
C GLU A 3 1.14 -9.16 -18.54
N GLU A 4 1.11 -7.87 -18.86
CA GLU A 4 1.53 -6.79 -17.94
C GLU A 4 0.61 -6.69 -16.71
N ALA A 5 -0.70 -6.87 -16.91
CA ALA A 5 -1.65 -6.94 -15.81
C ALA A 5 -1.33 -8.13 -14.88
N ILE A 6 -1.07 -9.33 -15.43
CA ILE A 6 -0.72 -10.52 -14.65
C ILE A 6 0.62 -10.36 -13.91
N ALA A 7 1.64 -9.77 -14.56
CA ALA A 7 2.93 -9.50 -13.92
C ALA A 7 2.78 -8.53 -12.73
N ARG A 8 1.95 -7.50 -12.90
CA ARG A 8 1.64 -6.52 -11.85
C ARG A 8 0.81 -7.11 -10.72
N VAL A 9 -0.18 -7.95 -11.02
CA VAL A 9 -0.93 -8.75 -10.03
C VAL A 9 0.03 -9.53 -9.14
N LYS A 10 0.98 -10.23 -9.77
CA LYS A 10 1.96 -11.04 -9.05
C LYS A 10 2.90 -10.19 -8.19
N LEU A 11 3.36 -9.05 -8.69
CA LEU A 11 4.18 -8.13 -7.91
C LEU A 11 3.41 -7.61 -6.69
N VAL A 12 2.17 -7.20 -6.88
CA VAL A 12 1.30 -6.73 -5.80
C VAL A 12 1.05 -7.82 -4.77
N PHE A 13 0.74 -9.04 -5.21
CA PHE A 13 0.54 -10.17 -4.32
C PHE A 13 1.77 -10.40 -3.44
N GLN A 14 2.96 -10.36 -4.03
CA GLN A 14 4.24 -10.51 -3.32
C GLN A 14 4.55 -9.36 -2.35
N LEU A 15 4.01 -8.16 -2.59
CA LEU A 15 4.16 -7.03 -1.65
C LEU A 15 3.27 -7.22 -0.42
N PHE A 16 2.10 -7.83 -0.56
CA PHE A 16 1.20 -8.12 0.56
C PHE A 16 1.56 -9.38 1.33
N ASP A 17 2.13 -10.38 0.67
CA ASP A 17 2.68 -11.61 1.27
C ASP A 17 4.02 -11.32 1.97
N ALA A 18 3.94 -10.74 3.17
CA ALA A 18 5.08 -10.19 3.91
C ALA A 18 5.97 -11.27 4.54
N ASP A 19 5.42 -12.46 4.81
CA ASP A 19 6.16 -13.63 5.28
C ASP A 19 6.62 -14.57 4.14
N GLY A 20 6.08 -14.39 2.92
CA GLY A 20 6.46 -15.12 1.72
C GLY A 20 5.88 -16.53 1.65
N ASN A 21 4.80 -16.81 2.38
CA ASN A 21 4.16 -18.13 2.45
C ASN A 21 3.23 -18.41 1.26
N GLY A 22 3.01 -17.43 0.38
CA GLY A 22 2.18 -17.54 -0.80
C GLY A 22 0.68 -17.35 -0.54
N LEU A 23 0.32 -16.83 0.63
CA LEU A 23 -1.02 -16.45 1.05
C LEU A 23 -0.94 -15.05 1.67
N ILE A 24 -1.99 -14.26 1.50
CA ILE A 24 -2.13 -13.00 2.22
C ILE A 24 -3.01 -13.27 3.44
N GLU A 25 -2.49 -13.03 4.64
CA GLU A 25 -3.14 -13.30 5.91
C GLU A 25 -3.09 -12.08 6.85
N ALA A 26 -3.89 -12.12 7.93
CA ALA A 26 -3.86 -11.11 8.99
C ALA A 26 -2.45 -10.91 9.58
N ASP A 27 -1.66 -11.98 9.63
CA ASP A 27 -0.31 -11.96 10.17
C ASP A 27 0.66 -11.16 9.29
N ASP A 28 0.46 -11.10 7.97
CA ASP A 28 1.27 -10.25 7.09
C ASP A 28 1.10 -8.76 7.42
N PHE A 29 -0.15 -8.33 7.63
CA PHE A 29 -0.46 -6.96 8.04
C PHE A 29 0.02 -6.66 9.45
N ARG A 30 0.00 -7.65 10.34
CA ARG A 30 0.62 -7.51 11.66
C ARG A 30 2.13 -7.32 11.55
N LEU A 31 2.82 -8.12 10.73
CA LEU A 31 4.25 -7.99 10.48
C LEU A 31 4.60 -6.64 9.85
N MET A 32 3.82 -6.18 8.88
CA MET A 32 3.97 -4.85 8.29
C MET A 32 3.80 -3.75 9.35
N ALA A 33 2.75 -3.83 10.19
CA ALA A 33 2.53 -2.88 11.27
C ALA A 33 3.69 -2.84 12.27
N GLU A 34 4.22 -4.00 12.66
CA GLU A 34 5.37 -4.11 13.55
C GLU A 34 6.62 -3.49 12.92
N ARG A 35 6.86 -3.70 11.61
CA ARG A 35 7.95 -3.07 10.86
C ARG A 35 7.81 -1.56 10.80
N VAL A 36 6.60 -1.05 10.55
CA VAL A 36 6.31 0.40 10.52
C VAL A 36 6.52 1.03 11.90
N VAL A 37 5.97 0.43 12.95
CA VAL A 37 6.14 0.93 14.33
C VAL A 37 7.61 0.94 14.73
N ALA A 38 8.38 -0.09 14.36
CA ALA A 38 9.81 -0.14 14.60
C ALA A 38 10.60 0.91 13.79
N ALA A 39 10.11 1.29 12.61
CA ALA A 39 10.72 2.29 11.74
C ALA A 39 10.44 3.75 12.17
N VAL A 40 9.42 3.99 13.00
CA VAL A 40 9.05 5.32 13.52
C VAL A 40 9.13 5.33 15.06
N PRO A 41 10.33 5.16 15.66
CA PRO A 41 10.50 5.08 17.11
C PRO A 41 10.16 6.39 17.85
N GLU A 42 10.18 7.52 17.16
CA GLU A 42 9.83 8.84 17.67
C GLU A 42 8.32 9.07 17.84
N ALA A 43 7.47 8.23 17.24
CA ALA A 43 6.04 8.30 17.41
C ALA A 43 5.63 7.85 18.82
N ASP A 44 4.61 8.50 19.39
CA ASP A 44 4.08 8.13 20.70
C ASP A 44 3.27 6.83 20.64
N ALA A 45 2.99 6.27 21.83
CA ALA A 45 2.23 5.02 21.95
C ALA A 45 0.81 5.09 21.36
N GLY A 46 0.21 6.29 21.31
CA GLY A 46 -1.09 6.52 20.67
C GLY A 46 -0.99 6.41 19.15
N ARG A 47 0.03 7.03 18.54
CA ARG A 47 0.33 6.89 17.11
C ARG A 47 0.68 5.45 16.74
N HIS A 48 1.52 4.75 17.52
CA HIS A 48 1.81 3.33 17.27
C HIS A 48 0.55 2.45 17.33
N ALA A 49 -0.31 2.67 18.33
CA ALA A 49 -1.58 1.94 18.44
C ALA A 49 -2.55 2.27 17.29
N ALA A 50 -2.58 3.53 16.83
CA ALA A 50 -3.36 3.96 15.68
C ALA A 50 -2.86 3.30 14.39
N MET A 51 -1.54 3.28 14.14
CA MET A 51 -0.92 2.61 12.99
C MET A 51 -1.26 1.11 12.98
N ALA A 52 -1.03 0.41 14.09
CA ALA A 52 -1.36 -1.01 14.21
C ALA A 52 -2.87 -1.29 14.08
N GLY A 53 -3.72 -0.38 14.57
CA GLY A 53 -5.17 -0.45 14.38
C GLY A 53 -5.58 -0.28 12.92
N ALA A 54 -4.98 0.68 12.22
CA ALA A 54 -5.25 0.96 10.83
C ALA A 54 -4.83 -0.20 9.92
N PHE A 55 -3.67 -0.84 10.15
CA PHE A 55 -3.28 -2.06 9.43
C PHE A 55 -4.26 -3.23 9.65
N ARG A 56 -4.83 -3.37 10.85
CA ARG A 56 -5.87 -4.40 11.11
C ARG A 56 -7.17 -4.08 10.39
N THR A 57 -7.63 -2.84 10.44
CA THR A 57 -8.84 -2.41 9.71
C THR A 57 -8.64 -2.60 8.21
N PHE A 58 -7.45 -2.25 7.71
CA PHE A 58 -7.07 -2.47 6.33
C PHE A 58 -7.19 -3.94 5.92
N TRP A 59 -6.61 -4.88 6.70
CA TRP A 59 -6.78 -6.31 6.43
C TRP A 59 -8.26 -6.74 6.40
N GLN A 60 -9.07 -6.29 7.36
CA GLN A 60 -10.49 -6.67 7.44
C GLN A 60 -11.28 -6.23 6.21
N THR A 61 -11.05 -5.00 5.75
CA THR A 61 -11.59 -4.48 4.50
C THR A 61 -11.15 -5.35 3.32
N LEU A 62 -9.84 -5.62 3.22
CA LEU A 62 -9.27 -6.33 2.09
C LEU A 62 -9.80 -7.76 1.99
N ALA A 63 -9.78 -8.50 3.10
CA ALA A 63 -10.38 -9.83 3.18
C ALA A 63 -11.87 -9.80 2.85
N GLY A 64 -12.62 -8.77 3.27
CA GLY A 64 -14.04 -8.63 2.93
C GLY A 64 -14.32 -8.65 1.42
N GLU A 65 -13.41 -8.13 0.61
CA GLU A 65 -13.54 -8.07 -0.86
C GLU A 65 -12.86 -9.23 -1.58
N LEU A 66 -11.70 -9.68 -1.07
CA LEU A 66 -10.84 -10.67 -1.73
C LEU A 66 -11.08 -12.11 -1.27
N ASP A 67 -11.33 -12.33 0.02
CA ASP A 67 -11.52 -13.64 0.63
C ASP A 67 -12.94 -14.16 0.29
N SER A 68 -13.05 -14.73 -0.90
CA SER A 68 -14.31 -15.22 -1.45
C SER A 68 -14.82 -16.46 -0.72
N ASN A 69 -13.90 -17.27 -0.19
CA ASN A 69 -14.22 -18.52 0.49
C ASN A 69 -14.42 -18.34 2.02
N ARG A 70 -14.04 -17.19 2.57
CA ARG A 70 -14.10 -16.80 3.98
C ARG A 70 -13.28 -17.68 4.93
N ASP A 71 -12.14 -18.16 4.48
CA ASP A 71 -11.21 -18.95 5.29
C ASP A 71 -10.24 -18.07 6.10
N GLY A 72 -10.31 -16.74 5.92
CA GLY A 72 -9.46 -15.77 6.60
C GLY A 72 -8.08 -15.62 5.95
N ARG A 73 -7.94 -16.04 4.68
CA ARG A 73 -6.72 -16.00 3.88
C ARG A 73 -7.11 -15.61 2.45
N VAL A 74 -6.18 -15.04 1.70
CA VAL A 74 -6.38 -14.76 0.28
C VAL A 74 -5.27 -15.45 -0.50
N ASP A 75 -5.66 -16.43 -1.31
CA ASP A 75 -4.72 -17.10 -2.20
C ASP A 75 -4.51 -16.33 -3.52
N TYR A 76 -3.51 -16.75 -4.29
CA TYR A 76 -3.19 -16.10 -5.57
C TYR A 76 -4.34 -16.17 -6.59
N THR A 77 -5.16 -17.22 -6.55
CA THR A 77 -6.30 -17.39 -7.46
C THR A 77 -7.40 -16.40 -7.10
N GLU A 78 -7.74 -16.29 -5.81
CA GLU A 78 -8.72 -15.33 -5.31
C GLU A 78 -8.30 -13.89 -5.60
N PHE A 79 -7.01 -13.59 -5.39
CA PHE A 79 -6.43 -12.30 -5.74
C PHE A 79 -6.55 -12.03 -7.25
N GLN A 80 -6.15 -12.98 -8.09
CA GLN A 80 -6.21 -12.85 -9.54
C GLN A 80 -7.64 -12.66 -10.05
N ASP A 81 -8.61 -13.40 -9.51
CA ASP A 81 -10.01 -13.32 -9.91
C ASP A 81 -10.61 -11.92 -9.67
N ILE A 82 -10.22 -11.27 -8.57
CA ILE A 82 -10.62 -9.88 -8.32
C ILE A 82 -9.91 -8.92 -9.25
N VAL A 83 -8.60 -9.07 -9.50
CA VAL A 83 -7.90 -8.15 -10.41
C VAL A 83 -8.40 -8.28 -11.86
N LEU A 84 -8.90 -9.45 -12.24
CA LEU A 84 -9.57 -9.67 -13.53
C LEU A 84 -10.98 -9.07 -13.59
N ALA A 85 -11.51 -8.54 -12.48
CA ALA A 85 -12.78 -7.83 -12.37
C ALA A 85 -12.54 -6.33 -12.06
N PRO A 86 -12.35 -5.47 -13.09
CA PRO A 86 -11.91 -4.07 -12.92
C PRO A 86 -12.80 -3.24 -11.99
N GLU A 87 -14.10 -3.51 -11.97
CA GLU A 87 -15.06 -2.80 -11.11
C GLU A 87 -14.86 -3.12 -9.63
N ARG A 88 -14.68 -4.40 -9.29
CA ARG A 88 -14.41 -4.85 -7.91
C ARG A 88 -13.02 -4.45 -7.47
N PHE A 89 -12.06 -4.56 -8.38
CA PHE A 89 -10.70 -4.18 -8.14
C PHE A 89 -10.55 -2.67 -7.89
N SER A 90 -11.22 -1.81 -8.65
CA SER A 90 -11.18 -0.36 -8.42
C SER A 90 -11.75 0.05 -7.05
N ALA A 91 -12.80 -0.64 -6.59
CA ALA A 91 -13.37 -0.40 -5.26
C ALA A 91 -12.40 -0.84 -4.16
N ALA A 92 -11.87 -2.06 -4.24
CA ALA A 92 -10.88 -2.59 -3.30
C ALA A 92 -9.60 -1.72 -3.26
N VAL A 93 -9.12 -1.24 -4.41
CA VAL A 93 -7.97 -0.33 -4.53
C VAL A 93 -8.27 1.04 -3.92
N THR A 94 -9.48 1.57 -4.08
CA THR A 94 -9.86 2.87 -3.50
C THR A 94 -9.88 2.79 -1.98
N GLU A 95 -10.48 1.72 -1.45
CA GLU A 95 -10.52 1.48 -0.01
C GLU A 95 -9.11 1.21 0.54
N PHE A 96 -8.29 0.46 -0.20
CA PHE A 96 -6.88 0.26 0.11
C PHE A 96 -6.11 1.58 0.17
N ALA A 97 -6.22 2.42 -0.86
CA ALA A 97 -5.51 3.69 -0.93
C ALA A 97 -5.89 4.59 0.26
N GLY A 98 -7.18 4.68 0.58
CA GLY A 98 -7.66 5.47 1.72
C GLY A 98 -7.19 4.91 3.07
N ALA A 99 -7.20 3.59 3.24
CA ALA A 99 -6.72 2.98 4.47
C ALA A 99 -5.21 3.17 4.65
N LEU A 100 -4.42 3.02 3.57
CA LEU A 100 -2.97 3.21 3.60
C LEU A 100 -2.59 4.66 3.90
N THR A 101 -3.24 5.63 3.25
CA THR A 101 -2.91 7.03 3.50
C THR A 101 -3.37 7.50 4.88
N ALA A 102 -4.48 6.98 5.41
CA ALA A 102 -4.90 7.21 6.80
C ALA A 102 -3.91 6.67 7.84
N VAL A 103 -3.10 5.65 7.52
CA VAL A 103 -2.00 5.19 8.42
C VAL A 103 -0.91 6.26 8.54
N ALA A 104 -0.61 6.97 7.44
CA ALA A 104 0.48 7.94 7.41
C ALA A 104 0.06 9.37 7.81
N ASP A 105 -1.24 9.65 7.79
CA ASP A 105 -1.86 10.92 8.22
C ASP A 105 -2.82 10.67 9.40
N PRO A 106 -2.29 10.35 10.60
CA PRO A 106 -3.12 10.05 11.77
C PRO A 106 -3.80 11.30 12.37
N ASP A 107 -3.30 12.50 12.10
CA ASP A 107 -3.89 13.79 12.52
C ASP A 107 -4.90 14.35 11.52
N GLY A 108 -4.96 13.80 10.30
CA GLY A 108 -5.95 14.14 9.29
C GLY A 108 -5.73 15.54 8.69
N ASP A 109 -4.49 16.01 8.65
CA ASP A 109 -4.15 17.32 8.10
C ASP A 109 -3.96 17.30 6.57
N GLY A 110 -3.99 16.10 5.98
CA GLY A 110 -3.85 15.87 4.55
C GLY A 110 -2.41 15.94 4.05
N LEU A 111 -1.43 15.96 4.95
CA LEU A 111 -0.01 16.04 4.66
C LEU A 111 0.74 14.87 5.32
N VAL A 112 1.81 14.42 4.69
CA VAL A 112 2.66 13.35 5.23
C VAL A 112 4.11 13.77 5.23
N GLU A 113 4.73 13.61 6.40
CA GLU A 113 6.16 13.84 6.60
C GLU A 113 7.00 12.80 5.85
N GLN A 114 8.19 13.21 5.39
CA GLN A 114 9.09 12.33 4.65
C GLN A 114 9.48 11.08 5.46
N SER A 115 9.75 11.23 6.76
CA SER A 115 10.11 10.09 7.62
C SER A 115 8.99 9.06 7.71
N THR A 116 7.74 9.51 7.93
CA THR A 116 6.57 8.66 7.98
C THR A 116 6.32 7.98 6.64
N PHE A 117 6.38 8.75 5.54
CA PHE A 117 6.20 8.21 4.19
C PHE A 117 7.24 7.13 3.87
N VAL A 118 8.52 7.41 4.17
CA VAL A 118 9.61 6.45 3.94
C VAL A 118 9.44 5.20 4.79
N ALA A 119 9.10 5.35 6.06
CA ALA A 119 8.87 4.22 6.97
C ALA A 119 7.72 3.31 6.49
N VAL A 120 6.57 3.91 6.15
CA VAL A 120 5.39 3.17 5.66
C VAL A 120 5.72 2.45 4.36
N MET A 121 6.29 3.14 3.38
CA MET A 121 6.57 2.56 2.07
C MET A 121 7.69 1.51 2.12
N THR A 122 8.68 1.68 2.99
CA THR A 122 9.74 0.67 3.21
C THR A 122 9.17 -0.59 3.85
N ALA A 123 8.23 -0.46 4.79
CA ALA A 123 7.61 -1.61 5.44
C ALA A 123 6.74 -2.44 4.48
N ILE A 124 6.13 -1.80 3.47
CA ILE A 124 5.42 -2.48 2.36
C ILE A 124 6.41 -3.19 1.42
N GLY A 125 7.71 -2.85 1.47
CA GLY A 125 8.76 -3.50 0.70
C GLY A 125 9.22 -2.73 -0.54
N PHE A 126 8.86 -1.45 -0.67
CA PHE A 126 9.40 -0.61 -1.73
C PHE A 126 10.85 -0.20 -1.45
N SER A 127 11.61 0.05 -2.52
CA SER A 127 13.01 0.48 -2.41
C SER A 127 13.11 1.98 -2.07
N GLU A 128 14.02 2.34 -1.18
CA GLU A 128 14.21 3.74 -0.74
C GLU A 128 14.38 4.74 -1.90
N PRO A 129 15.15 4.47 -2.98
CA PRO A 129 15.26 5.40 -4.11
C PRO A 129 13.92 5.68 -4.79
N ASN A 130 13.08 4.66 -4.93
CA ASN A 130 11.75 4.77 -5.55
C ASN A 130 10.77 5.52 -4.64
N ILE A 131 10.86 5.25 -3.35
CA ILE A 131 10.08 5.92 -2.32
C ILE A 131 10.36 7.43 -2.33
N LEU A 132 11.63 7.83 -2.36
CA LEU A 132 12.01 9.24 -2.38
C LEU A 132 11.56 9.94 -3.66
N ALA A 133 11.70 9.27 -4.82
CA ALA A 133 11.21 9.80 -6.09
C ALA A 133 9.69 10.01 -6.09
N LEU A 134 8.94 9.06 -5.55
CA LEU A 134 7.49 9.20 -5.39
C LEU A 134 7.15 10.33 -4.41
N PHE A 135 7.81 10.39 -3.25
CA PHE A 135 7.57 11.44 -2.27
C PHE A 135 7.75 12.83 -2.90
N ASP A 136 8.84 13.05 -3.63
CA ASP A 136 9.11 14.31 -4.30
C ASP A 136 8.05 14.67 -5.36
N ALA A 137 7.53 13.68 -6.09
CA ALA A 137 6.44 13.87 -7.05
C ALA A 137 5.10 14.23 -6.41
N LEU A 138 4.88 13.81 -5.15
CA LEU A 138 3.65 14.05 -4.39
C LEU A 138 3.63 15.38 -3.63
N LYS A 139 4.74 16.12 -3.61
CA LYS A 139 4.83 17.41 -2.93
C LYS A 139 4.07 18.49 -3.71
N PRO A 140 3.14 19.22 -3.06
CA PRO A 140 2.65 20.48 -3.60
C PRO A 140 3.79 21.46 -3.86
N ALA A 141 3.61 22.36 -4.84
CA ALA A 141 4.62 23.36 -5.17
C ALA A 141 4.94 24.25 -3.95
N GLY A 142 6.18 24.19 -3.46
CA GLY A 142 6.64 24.96 -2.30
C GLY A 142 6.38 24.31 -0.93
N ALA A 143 5.90 23.07 -0.88
CA ALA A 143 5.74 22.30 0.35
C ALA A 143 6.93 21.36 0.60
N GLU A 144 7.24 21.12 1.87
CA GLU A 144 8.22 20.12 2.31
C GLU A 144 7.58 18.74 2.54
N GLN A 145 6.26 18.72 2.79
CA GLN A 145 5.45 17.52 3.03
C GLN A 145 4.73 17.07 1.74
N ALA A 146 4.51 15.78 1.60
CA ALA A 146 3.73 15.23 0.49
C ALA A 146 2.23 15.31 0.78
N SER A 147 1.42 15.44 -0.28
CA SER A 147 -0.04 15.52 -0.15
C SER A 147 -0.66 14.13 -0.07
N VAL A 148 -1.45 13.89 0.99
CA VAL A 148 -2.22 12.65 1.18
C VAL A 148 -3.25 12.42 0.07
N PRO A 149 -4.03 13.44 -0.36
CA PRO A 149 -4.88 13.32 -1.54
C PRO A 149 -4.11 12.90 -2.80
N ALA A 150 -2.98 13.56 -3.09
CA ALA A 150 -2.16 13.21 -4.26
C ALA A 150 -1.60 11.78 -4.15
N TRP A 151 -1.21 11.35 -2.95
CA TRP A 151 -0.72 10.00 -2.71
C TRP A 151 -1.82 8.95 -2.91
N THR A 152 -3.03 9.23 -2.42
CA THR A 152 -4.20 8.38 -2.61
C THR A 152 -4.51 8.18 -4.09
N GLU A 153 -4.46 9.27 -4.88
CA GLU A 153 -4.62 9.21 -6.33
C GLU A 153 -3.49 8.42 -7.01
N ALA A 154 -2.23 8.63 -6.61
CA ALA A 154 -1.09 7.90 -7.15
C ALA A 154 -1.15 6.39 -6.87
N ILE A 155 -1.65 5.99 -5.67
CA ILE A 155 -1.91 4.58 -5.36
C ILE A 155 -3.00 4.05 -6.30
N GLN A 156 -4.14 4.74 -6.41
CA GLN A 156 -5.23 4.30 -7.29
C GLN A 156 -4.75 4.17 -8.74
N GLU A 157 -3.93 5.11 -9.22
CA GLU A 157 -3.30 5.05 -10.53
C GLU A 157 -2.39 3.83 -10.65
N TYR A 158 -1.50 3.54 -9.69
CA TYR A 158 -0.57 2.40 -9.73
C TYR A 158 -1.26 1.05 -9.93
N TYR A 159 -2.41 0.86 -9.29
CA TYR A 159 -3.14 -0.39 -9.40
C TYR A 159 -3.95 -0.49 -10.70
N ARG A 160 -4.31 0.62 -11.37
CA ARG A 160 -5.13 0.57 -12.59
C ARG A 160 -4.51 -0.33 -13.68
N PRO A 161 -5.32 -1.13 -14.40
CA PRO A 161 -4.82 -2.02 -15.44
C PRO A 161 -4.05 -1.30 -16.56
N ASP A 162 -4.40 -0.03 -16.80
CA ASP A 162 -3.89 0.90 -17.80
C ASP A 162 -2.95 1.97 -17.21
N ALA A 163 -2.47 1.79 -15.98
CA ALA A 163 -1.62 2.76 -15.29
C ALA A 163 -0.38 3.16 -16.10
N ALA A 164 -0.24 4.46 -16.33
CA ALA A 164 0.96 5.15 -16.79
C ALA A 164 0.99 6.51 -16.08
N GLY A 165 2.07 6.89 -15.40
CA GLY A 165 2.06 8.12 -14.59
C GLY A 165 3.01 8.13 -13.40
N ILE A 166 2.62 8.84 -12.33
CA ILE A 166 3.45 9.04 -11.11
C ILE A 166 3.76 7.69 -10.43
N ALA A 167 2.85 6.74 -10.60
CA ALA A 167 3.00 5.35 -10.19
C ALA A 167 4.23 4.62 -10.77
N ASP A 168 4.76 5.05 -11.93
CA ASP A 168 5.94 4.44 -12.56
C ASP A 168 7.19 4.55 -11.66
N HIS A 169 7.21 5.55 -10.76
CA HIS A 169 8.29 5.73 -9.79
C HIS A 169 8.39 4.58 -8.77
N LEU A 170 7.32 3.81 -8.53
CA LEU A 170 7.33 2.66 -7.61
C LEU A 170 7.93 1.39 -8.25
N VAL A 171 7.73 1.22 -9.54
CA VAL A 171 8.12 0.04 -10.34
C VAL A 171 9.43 0.23 -11.08
N ALA A 172 9.96 1.45 -11.11
CA ALA A 172 11.27 1.75 -11.67
C ALA A 172 12.33 0.88 -10.99
N VAL A 173 12.77 -0.13 -11.71
CA VAL A 173 13.77 -1.12 -11.32
C VAL A 173 15.00 -0.42 -10.72
N PRO A 174 15.55 -0.85 -9.55
CA PRO A 174 16.96 -0.60 -9.31
C PRO A 174 17.71 -1.46 -10.32
N VAL A 175 18.22 -0.81 -11.36
CA VAL A 175 19.27 -1.36 -12.21
C VAL A 175 20.38 -1.91 -11.31
N SER A 176 20.53 -3.23 -11.29
CA SER A 176 21.82 -3.95 -11.30
C SER A 176 21.58 -5.43 -11.60
#